data_AF-A0A7S2XVN4-F1
#
_entry.id   AF-A0A7S2XVN4-F1
#
_cell.length_a   1.000
_cell.length_b   1.000
_cell.length_c   1.000
_cell.angle_alpha   90.00
_cell.angle_beta   90.00
_cell.angle_gamma   90.00
#
_symmetry.space_group_name_H-M   'P 1'
#
loop_
_entity.id
_entity.type
_entity.pdbx_description
1 polymer ?
#
loop_
_entity_poly.entity_id
_entity_poly.type
_entity_poly.pdbx_seq_one_letter_code
_entity_poly.pdbx_strand_id
1 'polypeptide(L)'
;QSGGNFDVIIDDGGHRNCQIWESFLKLWPTVKPGGLYFIEDMQVAKQSKYRRYTTSTCNSDLIVPDKLKDLMDDLIYDTTRKSDIKFIFCQSEACVLGKK
;
A
#
# COMPACT_ATOMS: atom_id res chain seq x y z
N GLN A 1 -9.15 -11.35 -15.26
CA GLN A 1 -9.70 -10.58 -14.10
C GLN A 1 -9.48 -11.41 -12.85
N SER A 2 -9.30 -10.76 -11.69
CA SER A 2 -8.99 -11.43 -10.42
C SER A 2 -10.21 -12.01 -9.68
N GLY A 3 -11.44 -11.73 -10.12
CA GLY A 3 -12.68 -12.20 -9.47
C GLY A 3 -13.17 -11.30 -8.32
N GLY A 4 -12.27 -10.51 -7.73
CA GLY A 4 -12.58 -9.50 -6.71
C GLY A 4 -13.09 -10.10 -5.39
N ASN A 5 -13.66 -9.24 -4.53
CA ASN A 5 -14.22 -9.62 -3.23
C ASN A 5 -13.24 -10.44 -2.36
N PHE A 6 -12.01 -9.94 -2.25
CA PHE A 6 -10.99 -10.58 -1.44
C PHE A 6 -11.16 -10.25 0.03
N ASP A 7 -11.08 -11.28 0.88
CA ASP A 7 -10.96 -11.10 2.33
C ASP A 7 -9.54 -10.66 2.70
N VAL A 8 -8.54 -11.16 1.98
CA VAL A 8 -7.12 -10.82 2.17
C VAL A 8 -6.42 -10.72 0.81
N ILE A 9 -5.56 -9.72 0.66
CA ILE A 9 -4.55 -9.61 -0.41
C ILE A 9 -3.18 -9.48 0.24
N ILE A 10 -2.18 -10.14 -0.34
CA ILE A 10 -0.77 -10.04 0.06
C ILE A 10 0.02 -9.59 -1.17
N ASP A 11 0.68 -8.44 -1.07
CA ASP A 11 1.58 -7.90 -2.09
C ASP A 11 3.03 -8.23 -1.72
N ASP A 12 3.49 -9.36 -2.25
CA ASP A 12 4.87 -9.86 -2.18
C ASP A 12 5.46 -9.91 -3.62
N GLY A 13 5.24 -8.82 -4.36
CA GLY A 13 5.56 -8.72 -5.78
C GLY A 13 7.01 -8.33 -6.07
N GLY A 14 7.22 -7.40 -7.02
CA GLY A 14 8.56 -7.00 -7.47
C GLY A 14 9.31 -6.03 -6.54
N HIS A 15 8.72 -5.66 -5.40
CA HIS A 15 9.21 -4.74 -4.35
C HIS A 15 9.65 -3.33 -4.81
N ARG A 16 9.49 -2.98 -6.09
CA ARG A 16 9.70 -1.62 -6.56
C ARG A 16 8.54 -0.76 -6.08
N ASN A 17 8.83 0.39 -5.48
CA ASN A 17 7.82 1.28 -4.89
C ASN A 17 6.66 1.57 -5.84
N CYS A 18 6.97 1.87 -7.09
CA CYS A 18 5.99 2.17 -8.10
C CYS A 18 5.12 0.97 -8.54
N GLN A 19 5.65 -0.26 -8.48
CA GLN A 19 4.87 -1.48 -8.73
C GLN A 19 3.91 -1.79 -7.58
N ILE A 20 4.39 -1.65 -6.34
CA ILE A 20 3.57 -1.82 -5.14
C ILE A 20 2.44 -0.79 -5.14
N TRP A 21 2.74 0.48 -5.38
CA TRP A 21 1.73 1.54 -5.38
C TRP A 21 0.66 1.32 -6.45
N GLU A 22 1.06 0.94 -7.67
CA GLU A 22 0.15 0.59 -8.74
C GLU A 22 -0.75 -0.60 -8.40
N SER A 23 -0.17 -1.64 -7.77
CA SER A 23 -0.91 -2.83 -7.34
C SER A 23 -1.92 -2.48 -6.26
N PHE A 24 -1.51 -1.70 -5.26
CA PHE A 24 -2.39 -1.18 -4.21
C PHE A 24 -3.58 -0.41 -4.80
N LEU A 25 -3.35 0.56 -5.70
CA LEU A 25 -4.43 1.33 -6.32
C LEU A 25 -5.43 0.47 -7.11
N LYS A 26 -4.94 -0.58 -7.78
CA LYS A 26 -5.78 -1.49 -8.57
C LYS A 26 -6.54 -2.52 -7.74
N LEU A 27 -5.91 -3.02 -6.68
CA LEU A 27 -6.40 -4.17 -5.91
C LEU A 27 -7.16 -3.75 -4.66
N TRP A 28 -6.84 -2.61 -4.04
CA TRP A 28 -7.56 -2.10 -2.86
C TRP A 28 -9.07 -1.99 -3.04
N PRO A 29 -9.61 -1.52 -4.20
CA PRO A 29 -11.06 -1.50 -4.43
C PRO A 29 -11.70 -2.89 -4.38
N THR A 30 -10.93 -3.95 -4.61
CA THR A 30 -11.41 -5.34 -4.65
C THR A 30 -11.38 -6.06 -3.29
N VAL A 31 -10.77 -5.46 -2.28
CA VAL A 31 -10.82 -5.93 -0.88
C VAL A 31 -12.22 -5.66 -0.33
N LYS A 32 -12.81 -6.61 0.38
CA LYS A 32 -14.11 -6.44 1.06
C LYS A 32 -14.01 -5.45 2.23
N PRO A 33 -15.11 -4.79 2.62
CA PRO A 33 -15.22 -4.18 3.94
C PRO A 33 -14.82 -5.17 5.05
N GLY A 34 -13.94 -4.74 5.97
CA GLY A 34 -13.35 -5.60 7.00
C GLY A 34 -12.19 -6.50 6.53
N GLY A 35 -11.87 -6.51 5.23
CA GLY A 35 -10.74 -7.24 4.66
C GLY A 35 -9.39 -6.55 4.86
N LEU A 36 -8.32 -7.25 4.51
CA LEU A 36 -6.93 -6.84 4.76
C LEU A 36 -6.09 -6.78 3.47
N TYR A 37 -5.19 -5.81 3.39
CA TYR A 37 -4.14 -5.73 2.36
C TYR A 37 -2.77 -5.68 3.01
N PHE A 38 -1.97 -6.72 2.83
CA PHE A 38 -0.59 -6.81 3.30
C PHE A 38 0.38 -6.35 2.22
N ILE A 39 1.44 -5.67 2.64
CA ILE A 39 2.56 -5.26 1.79
C ILE A 39 3.84 -5.76 2.45
N GLU A 40 4.57 -6.64 1.77
CA GLU A 40 5.81 -7.24 2.26
C GLU A 40 7.07 -6.54 1.71
N ASP A 41 8.21 -6.78 2.34
CA ASP A 41 9.53 -6.25 1.98
C ASP A 41 9.70 -4.72 1.97
N MET A 42 9.05 -4.00 2.88
CA MET A 42 9.16 -2.54 3.00
C MET A 42 10.57 -2.01 3.35
N GLN A 43 11.41 -2.83 3.97
CA GLN A 43 12.81 -2.52 4.27
C GLN A 43 13.65 -2.28 3.00
N VAL A 44 13.25 -2.84 1.85
CA VAL A 44 14.02 -2.66 0.60
C VAL A 44 13.69 -1.38 -0.15
N ALA A 45 12.66 -0.63 0.27
CA ALA A 45 12.10 0.52 -0.46
C ALA A 45 13.13 1.60 -0.82
N LYS A 46 14.18 1.79 0.00
CA LYS A 46 15.25 2.79 -0.22
C LYS A 46 16.51 2.22 -0.88
N GLN A 47 16.58 0.90 -1.12
CA GLN A 47 17.72 0.28 -1.79
C GLN A 47 17.76 0.67 -3.27
N SER A 48 18.97 0.90 -3.81
CA SER A 48 19.19 1.38 -5.18
C SER A 48 18.52 0.50 -6.25
N LYS A 49 18.50 -0.83 -6.04
CA LYS A 49 17.87 -1.82 -6.93
C LYS A 49 16.35 -1.65 -7.09
N TYR A 50 15.66 -1.15 -6.07
CA TYR A 50 14.19 -1.09 -6.02
C TYR A 50 13.63 0.35 -6.07
N ARG A 51 14.49 1.36 -5.88
CA ARG A 51 14.08 2.76 -5.77
C ARG A 51 13.66 3.40 -7.10
N ARG A 52 14.47 3.27 -8.15
CA ARG A 52 14.30 4.05 -9.41
C ARG A 52 13.43 3.30 -10.42
N TYR A 53 12.11 3.45 -10.31
CA TYR A 53 11.14 2.87 -11.24
C TYR A 53 9.92 3.77 -11.38
N THR A 54 9.34 3.87 -12.58
CA THR A 54 8.14 4.68 -12.86
C THR A 54 7.03 3.78 -13.41
N THR A 55 5.77 4.20 -13.23
CA THR A 55 4.60 3.64 -13.93
C THR A 55 3.76 4.78 -14.49
N SER A 56 2.61 4.46 -15.11
CA SER A 56 1.63 5.47 -15.52
C SER A 56 1.03 6.27 -14.36
N THR A 57 1.15 5.81 -13.11
CA THR A 57 0.50 6.42 -11.93
C THR A 57 1.49 6.96 -10.90
N CYS A 58 2.80 6.73 -11.08
CA CYS A 58 3.81 7.18 -10.12
C CYS A 58 5.17 7.47 -10.76
N ASN A 59 5.86 8.44 -10.14
CA ASN A 59 7.21 8.85 -10.49
C ASN A 59 8.25 8.07 -9.67
N SER A 60 9.50 8.12 -10.11
CA SER A 60 10.64 7.42 -9.50
C SER A 60 10.97 7.82 -8.07
N ASP A 61 10.35 8.88 -7.59
CA ASP A 61 10.63 9.49 -6.29
C ASP A 61 9.66 8.97 -5.22
N LEU A 62 8.65 8.20 -5.61
CA LEU A 62 7.70 7.58 -4.68
C LEU A 62 8.41 6.54 -3.82
N ILE A 63 8.22 6.65 -2.51
CA ILE A 63 8.65 5.67 -1.51
C ILE A 63 7.40 5.22 -0.74
N VAL A 64 7.03 3.94 -0.87
CA VAL A 64 5.77 3.42 -0.31
C VAL A 64 5.71 3.57 1.22
N PRO A 65 6.76 3.25 2.01
CA PRO A 65 6.75 3.52 3.44
C PRO A 65 6.49 4.99 3.80
N ASP A 66 7.01 5.94 3.02
CA ASP A 66 6.77 7.37 3.26
C ASP A 66 5.30 7.72 2.94
N LYS A 67 4.70 7.14 1.89
CA LYS A 67 3.26 7.27 1.60
C LYS A 67 2.35 6.65 2.67
N LEU A 68 2.72 5.49 3.21
CA LEU A 68 1.97 4.84 4.30
C LEU A 68 2.01 5.69 5.57
N LYS A 69 3.14 6.35 5.83
CA LYS A 69 3.25 7.32 6.92
C LYS A 69 2.32 8.51 6.70
N ASP A 70 2.28 9.10 5.50
CA ASP A 70 1.34 10.19 5.19
C ASP A 70 -0.12 9.76 5.45
N LEU A 71 -0.49 8.55 5.01
CA LEU A 71 -1.84 8.01 5.23
C LEU A 71 -2.13 7.76 6.71
N MET A 72 -1.13 7.34 7.48
CA MET A 72 -1.25 7.17 8.94
C MET A 72 -1.45 8.52 9.63
N ASP A 73 -0.70 9.54 9.23
CA ASP A 73 -0.88 10.91 9.73
C ASP A 73 -2.30 11.40 9.40
N ASP A 74 -2.78 11.16 8.17
CA ASP A 74 -4.12 11.52 7.76
C ASP A 74 -5.23 10.84 8.59
N LEU A 75 -5.02 9.57 8.99
CA LEU A 75 -5.94 8.85 9.86
C LEU A 75 -5.93 9.40 11.30
N ILE A 76 -4.77 9.79 11.82
CA ILE A 76 -4.62 10.33 13.17
C ILE A 76 -5.28 11.71 13.29
N TYR A 77 -5.11 12.55 12.27
CA TYR A 77 -5.59 13.94 12.29
C TYR A 77 -6.97 14.12 11.64
N ASP A 78 -7.60 13.04 11.16
CA ASP A 78 -8.89 13.05 10.45
C ASP A 78 -8.94 14.08 9.30
N THR A 79 -7.82 14.22 8.59
CA THR A 79 -7.71 15.15 7.44
C THR A 79 -8.42 14.58 6.22
N THR A 80 -8.59 13.26 6.14
CA THR A 80 -9.21 12.55 5.02
C THR A 80 -10.57 11.96 5.41
N ARG A 81 -11.58 12.84 5.55
CA ARG A 81 -12.98 12.48 5.88
C ARG A 81 -13.63 11.39 5.00
N LYS A 82 -13.00 10.98 3.88
CA LYS A 82 -13.51 9.99 2.91
C LYS A 82 -12.65 8.74 2.76
N SER A 83 -11.58 8.55 3.54
CA SER A 83 -10.76 7.35 3.43
C SER A 83 -11.55 6.10 3.84
N ASP A 84 -11.51 5.04 3.03
CA ASP A 84 -12.05 3.70 3.36
C ASP A 84 -11.01 2.81 4.08
N ILE A 85 -9.85 3.36 4.45
CA ILE A 85 -8.88 2.71 5.32
C ILE A 85 -9.31 2.89 6.78
N LYS A 86 -9.42 1.78 7.51
CA LYS A 86 -9.80 1.72 8.93
C LYS A 86 -8.59 1.82 9.86
N PHE A 87 -7.49 1.16 9.51
CA PHE A 87 -6.24 1.20 10.26
C PHE A 87 -5.06 0.88 9.34
N ILE A 88 -3.88 1.30 9.78
CA ILE A 88 -2.58 0.88 9.23
C ILE A 88 -1.78 0.32 10.40
N PHE A 89 -1.21 -0.87 10.24
CA PHE A 89 -0.28 -1.45 11.20
C PHE A 89 0.98 -1.89 10.46
N CYS A 90 2.15 -1.52 10.97
CA CYS A 90 3.42 -1.91 10.40
C CYS A 90 4.28 -2.62 11.45
N GLN A 91 5.00 -3.64 11.00
CA GLN A 91 6.04 -4.33 11.75
C GLN A 91 7.36 -4.28 10.96
N SER A 92 8.38 -5.02 11.41
CA SER A 92 9.58 -5.20 10.61
C SER A 92 9.20 -5.76 9.23
N GLU A 93 9.67 -5.11 8.17
CA GLU A 93 9.55 -5.55 6.77
C GLU A 93 8.14 -5.55 6.17
N ALA A 94 7.05 -5.46 6.96
CA ALA A 94 5.69 -5.55 6.42
C ALA A 94 4.72 -4.54 7.04
N CYS A 95 3.71 -4.16 6.25
CA CYS A 95 2.56 -3.37 6.69
C CYS A 95 1.24 -4.02 6.27
N VAL A 96 0.18 -3.78 7.05
CA VAL A 96 -1.19 -4.17 6.73
C VAL A 96 -2.12 -2.98 6.82
N LEU A 97 -3.02 -2.86 5.84
CA LEU A 97 -4.11 -1.90 5.81
C LEU A 97 -5.43 -2.66 5.97
N GLY A 98 -6.25 -2.25 6.93
CA GLY A 98 -7.60 -2.79 7.12
C GLY A 98 -8.64 -1.90 6.45
N LYS A 99 -9.59 -2.49 5.72
CA LYS A 99 -10.65 -1.76 5.04
C LYS A 99 -11.87 -1.53 5.95
N LYS A 100 -12.49 -0.35 5.86
CA LYS A 100 -13.74 -0.01 6.55
C LYS A 100 -14.90 -0.84 6.05
#